data_AF-A0A7Y5WU42-F1
#
_entry.id   AF-A0A7Y5WU42-F1
#
_cell.length_a   1.000
_cell.length_b   1.000
_cell.length_c   1.000
_cell.angle_alpha   90.00
_cell.angle_beta   90.00
_cell.angle_gamma   90.00
#
_symmetry.space_group_name_H-M   'P 1'
#
loop_
_entity.id
_entity.type
_entity.pdbx_description
1 polymer ?
#
loop_
_entity_poly.entity_id
_entity_poly.type
_entity_poly.pdbx_seq_one_letter_code
_entity_poly.pdbx_strand_id
1 'polypeptide(L)'
;MGLPEVVAGILVIALNAYLLTGGADFGGGVWDLLASGPRRDAQRALIAEQIGPIWEANHVWLVLVVVILFTAFPPAFATLGIVLHLPLSLMLVGIVLRGSSFVFRSYGARDDVSQRRWSRVFAGASIVTPVLLGVIVGAIATGAV
;
A
#
# COMPACT_ATOMS: atom_id res chain seq x y z
N MET A 1 -28.49 -16.15 -3.16
CA MET A 1 -27.11 -15.75 -3.53
C MET A 1 -26.40 -17.00 -3.98
N GLY A 2 -25.79 -16.97 -5.17
CA GLY A 2 -24.92 -18.06 -5.60
C GLY A 2 -23.55 -17.95 -4.97
N LEU A 3 -22.73 -18.99 -5.16
CA LEU A 3 -21.34 -19.01 -4.72
C LEU A 3 -20.51 -17.84 -5.31
N PRO A 4 -20.63 -17.49 -6.62
CA PRO A 4 -19.86 -16.38 -7.19
C PRO A 4 -20.13 -15.04 -6.51
N GLU A 5 -21.38 -14.74 -6.15
CA GLU A 5 -21.75 -13.49 -5.50
C GLU A 5 -21.20 -13.40 -4.07
N VAL A 6 -21.19 -14.51 -3.34
CA VAL A 6 -20.59 -14.57 -2.00
C VAL A 6 -19.09 -14.32 -2.07
N VAL A 7 -18.40 -14.96 -3.02
CA VAL A 7 -16.95 -14.78 -3.21
C VAL A 7 -16.61 -13.36 -3.66
N ALA A 8 -17.41 -12.78 -4.56
CA ALA A 8 -17.28 -11.37 -4.93
C ALA A 8 -17.50 -10.43 -3.73
N GLY A 9 -18.47 -10.74 -2.86
CA GLY A 9 -18.69 -10.01 -1.61
C GLY A 9 -17.46 -10.03 -0.69
N ILE A 10 -16.82 -11.19 -0.53
CA ILE A 10 -15.58 -11.32 0.26
C ILE A 10 -14.45 -10.49 -0.36
N LEU A 11 -14.32 -10.50 -1.69
CA LEU A 11 -13.32 -9.69 -2.41
C LEU A 11 -13.52 -8.19 -2.11
N VAL A 12 -14.77 -7.71 -2.19
CA VAL A 12 -15.11 -6.31 -1.88
C VAL A 12 -14.79 -5.98 -0.42
N ILE A 13 -15.12 -6.87 0.53
CA ILE A 13 -14.80 -6.68 1.95
C ILE A 13 -13.29 -6.60 2.15
N ALA A 14 -12.52 -7.52 1.56
CA ALA A 14 -11.06 -7.53 1.67
C ALA A 14 -10.43 -6.24 1.08
N LEU A 15 -10.92 -5.78 -0.07
CA LEU A 15 -10.47 -4.53 -0.67
C LEU A 15 -10.79 -3.33 0.22
N ASN A 16 -12.00 -3.25 0.77
CA ASN A 16 -12.37 -2.17 1.70
C ASN A 16 -11.56 -2.21 2.98
N ALA A 17 -11.30 -3.41 3.54
CA ALA A 17 -10.42 -3.55 4.69
C ALA A 17 -9.02 -3.01 4.39
N TYR A 18 -8.43 -3.38 3.23
CA TYR A 18 -7.14 -2.82 2.80
C TYR A 18 -7.16 -1.30 2.66
N LEU A 19 -8.22 -0.74 2.06
CA LEU A 19 -8.34 0.72 1.88
C LEU A 19 -8.44 1.46 3.22
N LEU A 20 -9.20 0.92 4.18
CA LEU A 20 -9.39 1.54 5.49
C LEU A 20 -8.14 1.40 6.37
N THR A 21 -7.61 0.17 6.50
CA THR A 21 -6.48 -0.09 7.40
C THR A 21 -5.16 0.34 6.79
N GLY A 22 -4.95 0.08 5.50
CA GLY A 22 -3.81 0.59 4.74
C GLY A 22 -3.86 2.10 4.54
N GLY A 23 -5.05 2.73 4.57
CA GLY A 23 -5.17 4.19 4.51
C GLY A 23 -4.48 4.89 5.69
N ALA A 24 -4.65 4.37 6.91
CA ALA A 24 -3.96 4.89 8.10
C ALA A 24 -2.43 4.78 7.98
N ASP A 25 -1.95 3.67 7.42
CA ASP A 25 -0.54 3.43 7.15
C ASP A 25 0.08 4.40 6.15
N PHE A 26 -0.57 4.59 5.00
CA PHE A 26 -0.12 5.53 3.98
C PHE A 26 -0.19 6.97 4.51
N GLY A 27 -1.25 7.31 5.26
CA GLY A 27 -1.41 8.60 5.93
C GLY A 27 -0.30 8.89 6.94
N GLY A 28 0.07 7.89 7.75
CA GLY A 28 1.21 8.02 8.66
C GLY A 28 2.54 8.22 7.92
N GLY A 29 2.70 7.64 6.73
CA GLY A 29 3.83 7.94 5.84
C GLY A 29 3.87 9.38 5.36
N VAL A 30 2.71 9.98 5.07
CA VAL A 30 2.59 11.40 4.76
C VAL A 30 2.89 12.27 5.99
N TRP A 31 2.44 11.87 7.18
CA TRP A 31 2.74 12.60 8.41
C TRP A 31 4.24 12.56 8.77
N ASP A 32 4.95 11.45 8.51
CA ASP A 32 6.41 11.35 8.67
C ASP A 32 7.15 12.35 7.75
N LEU A 33 6.61 12.59 6.54
CA LEU A 33 7.12 13.61 5.61
C LEU A 33 6.86 15.03 6.13
N LEU A 34 5.65 15.31 6.62
CA LEU A 34 5.22 16.62 7.09
C LEU A 34 5.77 16.98 8.49
N ALA A 35 6.34 16.02 9.21
CA ALA A 35 6.97 16.23 10.50
C ALA A 35 8.03 17.34 10.43
N SER A 36 7.80 18.40 11.21
CA SER A 36 8.59 19.63 11.19
C SER A 36 8.69 20.24 12.60
N GLY A 37 9.64 21.17 12.77
CA GLY A 37 9.88 21.85 14.05
C GLY A 37 10.66 21.02 15.07
N PRO A 38 10.72 21.47 16.34
CA PRO A 38 11.60 20.91 17.38
C PRO A 38 11.28 19.45 17.76
N ARG A 39 10.05 18.99 17.49
CA ARG A 39 9.57 17.65 17.84
C ARG A 39 9.58 16.68 16.66
N ARG A 40 10.15 17.07 15.52
CA ARG A 40 10.16 16.29 14.28
C ARG A 40 10.63 14.85 14.48
N ASP A 41 11.76 14.66 15.15
CA ASP A 41 12.34 13.32 15.29
C ASP A 41 11.51 12.45 16.24
N ALA A 42 10.94 13.04 17.29
CA ALA A 42 10.00 12.36 18.18
C ALA A 42 8.70 11.96 17.47
N GLN A 43 8.15 12.84 16.60
CA GLN A 43 6.98 12.51 15.78
C GLN A 43 7.26 11.34 14.84
N ARG A 44 8.40 11.36 14.16
CA ARG A 44 8.81 10.28 13.24
C ARG A 44 9.03 8.96 13.95
N ALA A 45 9.64 8.98 15.13
CA ALA A 45 9.83 7.80 15.95
C ALA A 45 8.48 7.18 16.38
N LEU A 46 7.55 8.01 16.88
CA LEU A 46 6.21 7.56 17.25
C LEU A 46 5.44 6.97 16.05
N ILE A 47 5.50 7.62 14.89
CA ILE A 47 4.87 7.12 13.67
C ILE A 47 5.46 5.75 13.29
N ALA A 48 6.78 5.60 13.33
CA ALA A 48 7.43 4.34 12.99
C ALA A 48 7.05 3.21 13.96
N GLU A 49 7.03 3.49 15.27
CA GLU A 49 6.67 2.53 16.32
C GLU A 49 5.23 2.03 16.16
N GLN A 50 4.29 2.93 15.83
CA GLN A 50 2.88 2.58 15.68
C GLN A 50 2.57 1.87 14.35
N ILE A 51 3.24 2.25 13.25
CA ILE A 51 2.98 1.66 11.92
C ILE A 51 3.62 0.27 11.78
N GLY A 52 4.78 0.03 12.39
CA GLY A 52 5.54 -1.22 12.21
C GLY A 52 4.70 -2.50 12.33
N PRO A 53 3.96 -2.70 13.44
CA PRO A 53 3.17 -3.91 13.65
C PRO A 53 1.97 -4.05 12.69
N ILE A 54 1.33 -2.94 12.34
CA ILE A 54 0.09 -2.94 11.55
C ILE A 54 0.35 -3.04 10.05
N TRP A 55 1.53 -2.60 9.60
CA TRP A 55 1.91 -2.58 8.19
C TRP A 55 1.90 -3.98 7.56
N GLU A 56 2.52 -4.96 8.22
CA GLU A 56 2.59 -6.34 7.72
C GLU A 56 1.18 -6.95 7.64
N ALA A 57 0.36 -6.71 8.67
CA ALA A 57 -1.02 -7.19 8.72
C ALA A 57 -1.88 -6.61 7.59
N ASN A 58 -1.67 -5.34 7.23
CA ASN A 58 -2.46 -4.69 6.19
C ASN A 58 -2.26 -5.30 4.80
N HIS A 59 -1.06 -5.79 4.48
CA HIS A 59 -0.79 -6.40 3.17
C HIS A 59 -1.53 -7.74 2.97
N VAL A 60 -1.93 -8.40 4.05
CA VAL A 60 -2.71 -9.65 3.98
C VAL A 60 -4.02 -9.43 3.23
N TRP A 61 -4.68 -8.29 3.44
CA TRP A 61 -5.92 -7.95 2.73
C TRP A 61 -5.71 -7.84 1.22
N LEU A 62 -4.63 -7.19 0.79
CA LEU A 62 -4.30 -7.05 -0.63
C LEU A 62 -3.94 -8.41 -1.26
N VAL A 63 -3.16 -9.24 -0.55
CA VAL A 63 -2.84 -10.61 -0.99
C VAL A 63 -4.12 -11.44 -1.14
N LEU A 64 -5.05 -11.32 -0.20
CA LEU A 64 -6.34 -12.01 -0.27
C LEU A 64 -7.14 -11.60 -1.52
N VAL A 65 -7.20 -10.31 -1.85
CA VAL A 65 -7.84 -9.83 -3.08
C VAL A 65 -7.22 -10.46 -4.33
N VAL A 66 -5.88 -10.49 -4.41
CA VAL A 66 -5.15 -11.08 -5.53
C VAL A 66 -5.42 -12.58 -5.66
N VAL A 67 -5.37 -13.32 -4.55
CA VAL A 67 -5.60 -14.77 -4.52
C VAL A 67 -7.04 -15.10 -4.91
N ILE A 68 -8.03 -14.36 -4.41
CA ILE A 68 -9.43 -14.57 -4.78
C ILE A 68 -9.65 -14.27 -6.27
N LEU A 69 -9.11 -13.15 -6.79
CA LEU A 69 -9.18 -12.83 -8.22
C LEU A 69 -8.59 -13.95 -9.06
N PHE A 70 -7.38 -14.42 -8.70
CA PHE A 70 -6.69 -15.46 -9.44
C PHE A 70 -7.42 -16.81 -9.43
N THR A 71 -8.00 -17.20 -8.30
CA THR A 71 -8.60 -18.54 -8.11
C THR A 71 -10.07 -18.61 -8.49
N ALA A 72 -10.87 -17.61 -8.11
CA ALA A 72 -12.31 -17.59 -8.32
C ALA A 72 -12.72 -16.85 -9.60
N PHE A 73 -11.92 -15.88 -10.06
CA PHE A 73 -12.21 -15.10 -11.27
C PHE A 73 -11.01 -15.00 -12.24
N PRO A 74 -10.44 -16.13 -12.72
CA PRO A 74 -9.23 -16.10 -13.56
C PRO A 74 -9.31 -15.20 -14.80
N PRO A 75 -10.44 -15.12 -15.54
CA PRO A 75 -10.56 -14.19 -16.66
C PRO A 75 -10.43 -12.72 -16.24
N ALA A 76 -11.05 -12.35 -15.11
CA ALA A 76 -10.95 -10.98 -14.59
C ALA A 76 -9.50 -10.69 -14.15
N PHE A 77 -8.84 -11.62 -13.46
CA PHE A 77 -7.44 -11.49 -13.10
C PHE A 77 -6.54 -11.27 -14.32
N ALA A 78 -6.72 -12.05 -15.38
CA ALA A 78 -5.95 -11.92 -16.62
C ALA A 78 -6.17 -10.56 -17.29
N THR A 79 -7.43 -10.12 -17.45
CA THR A 79 -7.75 -8.83 -18.05
C THR A 79 -7.16 -7.67 -17.24
N LEU A 80 -7.37 -7.66 -15.92
CA LEU A 80 -6.81 -6.64 -15.03
C LEU A 80 -5.29 -6.63 -15.09
N GLY A 81 -4.65 -7.79 -15.07
CA GLY A 81 -3.19 -7.92 -15.12
C GLY A 81 -2.57 -7.39 -16.42
N ILE A 82 -3.28 -7.50 -17.55
CA ILE A 82 -2.82 -7.02 -18.86
C ILE A 82 -3.12 -5.53 -19.01
N VAL A 83 -4.37 -5.12 -18.81
CA VAL A 83 -4.82 -3.73 -19.05
C VAL A 83 -4.20 -2.77 -18.04
N LEU A 84 -4.09 -3.18 -16.77
CA LEU A 84 -3.56 -2.37 -15.67
C LEU A 84 -2.13 -2.78 -15.31
N HIS A 85 -1.40 -3.40 -16.22
CA HIS A 85 -0.04 -3.90 -15.97
C HIS A 85 0.88 -2.82 -15.39
N LEU A 86 0.90 -1.64 -16.01
CA LEU A 86 1.75 -0.54 -15.60
C LEU A 86 1.39 0.00 -14.20
N PRO A 87 0.14 0.42 -13.92
CA PRO A 87 -0.20 0.91 -12.59
C PRO A 87 -0.07 -0.17 -11.50
N LEU A 88 -0.39 -1.44 -11.78
CA LEU A 88 -0.20 -2.54 -10.82
C LEU A 88 1.29 -2.76 -10.50
N SER A 89 2.15 -2.75 -11.51
CA SER A 89 3.59 -2.94 -11.33
C SER A 89 4.22 -1.78 -10.55
N LEU A 90 3.85 -0.54 -10.87
CA LEU A 90 4.32 0.64 -10.14
C LEU A 90 3.82 0.66 -8.69
N MET A 91 2.58 0.24 -8.46
CA MET A 91 2.01 0.12 -7.11
C MET A 91 2.80 -0.90 -6.29
N LEU A 92 3.11 -2.06 -6.87
CA LEU A 92 3.91 -3.10 -6.24
C LEU A 92 5.32 -2.61 -5.89
N VAL A 93 5.98 -1.91 -6.83
CA VAL A 93 7.29 -1.29 -6.57
C VAL A 93 7.21 -0.31 -5.40
N GLY A 94 6.17 0.53 -5.36
CA GLY A 94 5.95 1.44 -4.23
C GLY A 94 5.78 0.71 -2.90
N ILE A 95 5.00 -0.37 -2.87
CA ILE A 95 4.83 -1.21 -1.67
C ILE A 95 6.17 -1.79 -1.19
N VAL A 96 6.97 -2.35 -2.10
CA VAL A 96 8.27 -2.96 -1.79
C VAL A 96 9.27 -1.91 -1.29
N LEU A 97 9.34 -0.76 -1.97
CA LEU A 97 10.21 0.35 -1.58
C LEU A 97 9.83 0.89 -0.20
N ARG A 98 8.53 0.98 0.10
CA ARG A 98 8.04 1.38 1.42
C ARG A 98 8.52 0.42 2.51
N GLY A 99 8.26 -0.88 2.36
CA GLY A 99 8.71 -1.90 3.32
C GLY A 99 10.23 -1.89 3.51
N SER A 100 10.98 -1.83 2.40
CA SER A 100 12.44 -1.77 2.41
C SER A 100 12.96 -0.53 3.14
N SER A 101 12.38 0.65 2.87
CA SER A 101 12.78 1.90 3.55
C SER A 101 12.50 1.87 5.05
N PHE A 102 11.45 1.17 5.50
CA PHE A 102 11.15 1.01 6.92
C PHE A 102 12.21 0.15 7.64
N VAL A 103 12.61 -0.97 7.02
CA VAL A 103 13.65 -1.86 7.55
C VAL A 103 15.03 -1.19 7.52
N PHE A 104 15.40 -0.51 6.44
CA PHE A 104 16.69 0.17 6.36
C PHE A 104 16.82 1.37 7.31
N ARG A 105 15.71 2.06 7.63
CA ARG A 105 15.70 3.12 8.65
C ARG A 105 15.88 2.59 10.06
N SER A 106 15.33 1.42 10.37
CA SER A 106 15.39 0.82 11.71
C SER A 106 16.71 0.11 11.99
N TYR A 107 17.32 -0.55 10.99
CA TYR A 107 18.54 -1.35 11.19
C TYR A 107 19.83 -0.74 10.60
N GLY A 108 19.75 0.06 9.53
CA GLY A 108 20.89 0.25 8.62
C GLY A 108 21.58 1.62 8.62
N ALA A 109 20.97 2.69 9.14
CA ALA A 109 21.48 4.04 8.92
C ALA A 109 21.78 4.78 10.23
N ARG A 110 23.05 4.78 10.65
CA ARG A 110 23.56 5.67 11.71
C ARG A 110 23.95 7.07 11.18
N ASP A 111 23.98 7.23 9.86
CA ASP A 111 24.42 8.46 9.20
C ASP A 111 23.24 9.30 8.68
N ASP A 112 23.28 10.61 8.94
CA ASP A 112 22.18 11.56 8.71
C ASP A 112 21.76 11.67 7.22
N VAL A 113 22.69 11.43 6.30
CA VAL A 113 22.44 11.45 4.84
C VAL A 113 21.62 10.24 4.38
N SER A 114 21.91 9.05 4.92
CA SER A 114 21.21 7.81 4.58
C SER A 114 19.77 7.84 5.09
N GLN A 115 19.57 8.29 6.34
CA GLN A 115 18.24 8.49 6.93
C GLN A 115 17.35 9.43 6.11
N ARG A 116 17.92 10.56 5.62
CA ARG A 116 17.20 11.51 4.77
C ARG A 116 16.81 10.93 3.41
N ARG A 117 17.68 10.11 2.78
CA ARG A 117 17.36 9.44 1.51
C ARG A 117 16.21 8.45 1.67
N TRP A 118 16.28 7.58 2.67
CA TRP A 118 15.22 6.60 2.93
C TRP A 118 13.91 7.25 3.35
N SER A 119 13.95 8.36 4.10
CA SER A 119 12.75 9.15 4.41
C SER A 119 12.05 9.67 3.15
N ARG A 120 12.81 10.12 2.13
CA ARG A 120 12.23 10.58 0.85
C ARG A 120 11.62 9.44 0.05
N VAL A 121 12.29 8.28 0.00
CA VAL A 121 11.76 7.08 -0.66
C VAL A 121 10.47 6.63 0.01
N PHE A 122 10.46 6.54 1.34
CA PHE A 122 9.29 6.18 2.13
C PHE A 122 8.10 7.12 1.86
N ALA A 123 8.34 8.43 1.86
CA ALA A 123 7.32 9.43 1.60
C ALA A 123 6.80 9.37 0.16
N GLY A 124 7.68 9.27 -0.83
CA GLY A 124 7.30 9.15 -2.24
C GLY A 124 6.45 7.90 -2.48
N ALA A 125 6.88 6.76 -1.95
CA ALA A 125 6.11 5.51 -2.02
C ALA A 125 4.75 5.63 -1.32
N SER A 126 4.69 6.30 -0.16
CA SER A 126 3.44 6.48 0.60
C SER A 126 2.42 7.39 -0.10
N ILE A 127 2.84 8.18 -1.09
CA ILE A 127 1.94 9.00 -1.92
C ILE A 127 1.60 8.28 -3.22
N VAL A 128 2.61 7.74 -3.91
CA VAL A 128 2.43 7.13 -5.23
C VAL A 128 1.57 5.88 -5.16
N THR A 129 1.78 5.00 -4.18
CA THR A 129 1.02 3.75 -4.04
C THR A 129 -0.49 3.96 -3.90
N PRO A 130 -1.00 4.79 -2.96
CA PRO A 130 -2.45 5.02 -2.85
C PRO A 130 -3.03 5.77 -4.06
N VAL A 131 -2.28 6.65 -4.72
CA VAL A 131 -2.72 7.29 -5.97
C VAL A 131 -2.92 6.23 -7.07
N LEU A 132 -1.96 5.33 -7.25
CA LEU A 132 -2.07 4.24 -8.24
C LEU A 132 -3.22 3.29 -7.91
N LEU A 133 -3.44 2.99 -6.63
CA LEU A 133 -4.59 2.20 -6.19
C LEU A 133 -5.91 2.90 -6.55
N GLY A 134 -6.01 4.22 -6.34
CA GLY A 134 -7.16 5.02 -6.76
C GLY A 134 -7.35 5.02 -8.28
N VAL A 135 -6.28 5.11 -9.06
CA VAL A 135 -6.33 4.99 -10.53
C VAL A 135 -6.84 3.62 -10.96
N ILE A 136 -6.37 2.53 -10.34
CA ILE A 136 -6.81 1.16 -10.61
C ILE A 136 -8.32 1.02 -10.32
N VAL A 137 -8.76 1.39 -9.12
CA VAL A 137 -10.17 1.30 -8.72
C VAL A 137 -11.04 2.19 -9.60
N GLY A 138 -10.59 3.40 -9.92
CA GLY A 138 -11.28 4.32 -10.82
C GLY A 138 -11.41 3.76 -12.23
N ALA A 139 -10.36 3.16 -12.79
CA ALA A 139 -10.39 2.54 -14.11
C ALA A 139 -11.34 1.34 -14.17
N ILE A 140 -11.43 0.55 -13.11
CA ILE A 140 -12.41 -0.54 -12.99
C ILE A 140 -13.83 0.05 -12.93
N ALA A 141 -14.04 1.12 -12.16
CA ALA A 141 -15.35 1.74 -11.97
C ALA A 141 -15.91 2.41 -13.23
N THR A 142 -15.06 2.85 -14.17
CA THR A 142 -15.53 3.41 -15.45
C THR A 142 -16.05 2.34 -16.42
N GLY A 143 -15.83 1.06 -16.14
CA GLY A 143 -16.19 -0.05 -17.04
C GLY A 143 -15.36 -0.11 -18.32
N ALA A 144 -14.25 0.64 -18.38
CA ALA A 144 -13.32 0.62 -19.50
C ALA A 144 -12.37 -0.59 -19.45
N VAL A 145 -12.41 -1.35 -18.36
CA VAL A 145 -11.56 -2.52 -18.05
C VAL A 145 -12.45 -3.66 -17.58
#